data_AF-A0A940KT65-F1
#
_entry.id   AF-A0A940KT65-F1
#
_cell.length_a   1.000
_cell.length_b   1.000
_cell.length_c   1.000
_cell.angle_alpha   90.00
_cell.angle_beta   90.00
_cell.angle_gamma   90.00
#
_symmetry.space_group_name_H-M   'P 1'
#
loop_
_entity.id
_entity.type
_entity.pdbx_description
1 polymer ?
#
loop_
_entity_poly.entity_id
_entity_poly.type
_entity_poly.pdbx_seq_one_letter_code
_entity_poly.pdbx_strand_id
1 'polypeptide(L)'
;MLHDVKLCRELGCDGVVIGMLEADGNIDLKHTAKLVEAAYPLGVTFHRAFDRCVDPFKALEQLIEIGCERILTSGQKPGAPEGVEMIAELNKTADHRIIIMPGSGVRVDNVRWLSEQTGCTELHSSLRRKTRSNMDFVHPAFSSSEESYMNNSIDEEEVRRLKKALLNE
;
A
#
# COMPACT_ATOMS: atom_id res chain seq x y z
N MET A 1 -13.77 6.29 10.53
CA MET A 1 -12.38 5.90 10.86
C MET A 1 -12.23 5.34 12.26
N LEU A 2 -12.34 6.13 13.34
CA LEU A 2 -12.08 5.59 14.70
C LEU A 2 -13.00 4.42 15.08
N HIS A 3 -14.29 4.51 14.72
CA HIS A 3 -15.23 3.41 14.92
C HIS A 3 -14.82 2.16 14.11
N ASP A 4 -14.48 2.33 12.83
CA ASP A 4 -14.09 1.24 11.94
C ASP A 4 -12.81 0.53 12.41
N VAL A 5 -11.82 1.28 12.91
CA VAL A 5 -10.59 0.71 13.49
C VAL A 5 -10.90 -0.17 14.71
N LYS A 6 -11.76 0.30 15.61
CA LYS A 6 -12.19 -0.49 16.77
C LYS A 6 -12.95 -1.75 16.34
N LEU A 7 -13.81 -1.61 15.33
CA LEU A 7 -14.55 -2.73 14.76
C LEU A 7 -13.60 -3.76 14.12
N CYS A 8 -12.59 -3.35 13.35
CA CYS A 8 -11.57 -4.27 12.81
C CYS A 8 -10.89 -5.09 13.91
N ARG A 9 -10.56 -4.43 15.04
CA ARG A 9 -9.99 -5.12 16.21
C ARG A 9 -10.98 -6.10 16.84
N GLU A 10 -12.23 -5.70 17.02
CA GLU A 10 -13.29 -6.58 17.55
C GLU A 10 -13.56 -7.79 16.65
N LEU A 11 -13.41 -7.61 15.33
CA LEU A 11 -13.53 -8.67 14.33
C LEU A 11 -12.28 -9.54 14.19
N GLY A 12 -11.18 -9.21 14.89
CA GLY A 12 -9.94 -10.00 14.86
C GLY A 12 -9.13 -9.85 13.57
N CYS A 13 -9.20 -8.72 12.88
CA CYS A 13 -8.28 -8.43 11.76
C CYS A 13 -6.83 -8.41 12.26
N ASP A 14 -5.85 -8.79 11.42
CA ASP A 14 -4.43 -8.75 11.80
C ASP A 14 -3.84 -7.33 11.81
N GLY A 15 -4.43 -6.42 11.03
CA GLY A 15 -3.91 -5.08 10.83
C GLY A 15 -4.91 -4.13 10.19
N VAL A 16 -4.61 -2.83 10.25
CA VAL A 16 -5.34 -1.76 9.57
C VAL A 16 -4.40 -0.89 8.76
N VAL A 17 -4.94 -0.29 7.70
CA VAL A 17 -4.22 0.64 6.83
C VAL A 17 -4.92 1.99 6.88
N ILE A 18 -4.21 3.03 7.31
CA ILE A 18 -4.75 4.37 7.52
C ILE A 18 -3.79 5.43 6.98
N GLY A 19 -4.23 6.68 6.95
CA GLY A 19 -3.33 7.82 6.84
C GLY A 19 -4.08 9.11 6.60
N MET A 20 -3.59 10.18 7.19
CA MET A 20 -4.25 11.48 7.19
C MET A 20 -3.19 12.57 7.11
N LEU A 21 -3.49 13.62 6.35
CA LEU A 21 -2.67 14.80 6.24
C LEU A 21 -3.49 16.00 6.68
N GLU A 22 -2.79 16.98 7.25
CA GLU A 22 -3.28 18.34 7.39
C GLU A 22 -3.34 19.01 6.01
N ALA A 23 -4.10 20.11 5.91
CA ALA A 23 -4.26 20.85 4.64
C ALA A 23 -2.95 21.42 4.08
N ASP A 24 -1.93 21.57 4.93
CA ASP A 24 -0.59 22.04 4.56
C ASP A 24 0.35 20.90 4.10
N GLY A 25 -0.14 19.65 4.08
CA GLY A 25 0.64 18.48 3.67
C GLY A 25 1.52 17.88 4.78
N ASN A 26 1.45 18.34 6.03
CA ASN A 26 2.03 17.60 7.15
C ASN A 26 1.16 16.39 7.50
N ILE A 27 1.73 15.38 8.16
CA ILE A 27 0.95 14.30 8.77
C ILE A 27 0.03 14.90 9.84
N ASP A 28 -1.26 14.55 9.82
CA ASP A 28 -2.16 14.83 10.95
C ASP A 28 -1.78 13.90 12.10
N LEU A 29 -0.75 14.29 12.83
CA LEU A 29 -0.10 13.46 13.84
C LEU A 29 -1.07 13.16 14.98
N LYS A 30 -1.87 14.14 15.38
CA LYS A 30 -2.80 14.05 16.51
C LYS A 30 -3.88 13.01 16.24
N HIS A 31 -4.51 13.04 15.07
CA HIS A 31 -5.56 12.07 14.76
C HIS A 31 -4.98 10.72 14.36
N THR A 32 -3.82 10.69 13.68
CA THR A 32 -3.15 9.43 13.32
C THR A 32 -2.74 8.66 14.58
N ALA A 33 -2.14 9.31 15.58
CA ALA A 33 -1.77 8.68 16.85
C ALA A 33 -2.97 8.04 17.57
N LYS A 34 -4.13 8.73 17.59
CA LYS A 34 -5.37 8.17 18.19
C LYS A 34 -5.86 6.91 17.48
N LEU A 35 -5.68 6.84 16.17
CA LEU A 35 -6.06 5.65 15.40
C LEU A 35 -5.08 4.51 15.64
N VAL A 36 -3.78 4.79 15.75
CA VAL A 36 -2.76 3.79 16.10
C VAL A 36 -3.03 3.21 17.49
N GLU A 37 -3.29 4.06 18.48
CA GLU A 37 -3.67 3.62 19.84
C GLU A 37 -4.94 2.75 19.84
N ALA A 38 -5.98 3.16 19.10
CA ALA A 38 -7.21 2.41 19.01
C ALA A 38 -7.06 1.07 18.27
N ALA A 39 -6.07 0.95 17.37
CA ALA A 39 -5.78 -0.26 16.63
C ALA A 39 -5.06 -1.31 17.49
N TYR A 40 -4.33 -0.93 18.55
CA TYR A 40 -3.60 -1.90 19.37
C TYR A 40 -4.49 -3.07 19.84
N PRO A 41 -4.05 -4.34 19.68
CA PRO A 41 -2.69 -4.79 19.30
C PRO A 41 -2.47 -5.02 17.79
N LEU A 42 -3.36 -4.55 16.91
CA LEU A 42 -3.25 -4.76 15.46
C LEU A 42 -2.05 -4.02 14.86
N GLY A 43 -1.48 -4.59 13.79
CA GLY A 43 -0.48 -3.90 12.98
C GLY A 43 -1.06 -2.68 12.27
N VAL A 44 -0.29 -1.59 12.15
CA VAL A 44 -0.75 -0.37 11.46
C VAL A 44 0.18 0.00 10.31
N THR A 45 -0.37 0.11 9.12
CA THR A 45 0.34 0.63 7.94
C THR A 45 -0.14 2.05 7.61
N PHE A 46 0.78 3.01 7.49
CA PHE A 46 0.47 4.31 6.92
C PHE A 46 0.50 4.23 5.39
N HIS A 47 -0.63 4.48 4.73
CA HIS A 47 -0.74 4.33 3.27
C HIS A 47 -0.11 5.49 2.48
N ARG A 48 -0.33 5.50 1.16
CA ARG A 48 0.19 6.47 0.19
C ARG A 48 -0.21 7.94 0.38
N ALA A 49 -0.93 8.29 1.45
CA ALA A 49 -0.90 9.68 1.93
C ALA A 49 0.55 10.14 2.22
N PHE A 50 1.45 9.22 2.55
CA PHE A 50 2.88 9.50 2.66
C PHE A 50 3.46 10.12 1.37
N ASP A 51 3.03 9.65 0.19
CA ASP A 51 3.46 10.17 -1.12
C ASP A 51 2.94 11.59 -1.42
N ARG A 52 2.20 12.20 -0.49
CA ARG A 52 1.62 13.54 -0.60
C ARG A 52 2.07 14.46 0.53
N CYS A 53 2.87 13.97 1.48
CA CYS A 53 3.35 14.81 2.56
C CYS A 53 4.47 15.75 2.09
N VAL A 54 4.63 16.88 2.77
CA VAL A 54 5.61 17.91 2.38
C VAL A 54 7.06 17.49 2.66
N ASP A 55 7.30 16.79 3.77
CA ASP A 55 8.63 16.34 4.21
C ASP A 55 8.57 14.85 4.59
N PRO A 56 9.03 13.95 3.71
CA PRO A 56 8.93 12.51 3.93
C PRO A 56 9.84 12.01 5.06
N PHE A 57 10.96 12.68 5.35
CA PHE A 57 11.87 12.25 6.43
C PHE A 57 11.35 12.68 7.79
N LYS A 58 10.77 13.88 7.90
CA LYS A 58 10.01 14.27 9.09
C LYS A 58 8.82 13.34 9.32
N ALA A 59 8.06 13.04 8.26
CA ALA A 59 6.92 12.13 8.35
C ALA A 59 7.35 10.72 8.78
N LEU A 60 8.48 10.21 8.28
CA LEU A 60 9.04 8.92 8.69
C LEU A 60 9.24 8.86 10.22
N GLU A 61 9.94 9.83 10.79
CA GLU A 61 10.22 9.88 12.23
C GLU A 61 8.94 9.99 13.06
N GLN A 62 7.99 10.81 12.62
CA GLN A 62 6.68 10.94 13.26
C GLN A 62 5.89 9.63 13.27
N LEU A 63 5.91 8.88 12.17
CA LEU A 63 5.19 7.61 12.04
C LEU A 63 5.85 6.50 12.88
N ILE A 64 7.18 6.51 13.00
CA ILE A 64 7.92 5.66 13.93
C ILE A 64 7.51 5.98 15.38
N GLU A 65 7.51 7.26 15.76
CA GLU A 65 7.22 7.70 17.13
C GLU A 65 5.82 7.26 17.61
N ILE A 66 4.82 7.36 16.73
CA ILE A 66 3.44 6.98 17.09
C ILE A 66 3.19 5.48 16.97
N GLY A 67 4.16 4.68 16.51
CA GLY A 67 4.08 3.22 16.49
C GLY A 67 3.44 2.60 15.24
N CYS A 68 3.53 3.26 14.07
CA CYS A 68 3.20 2.57 12.81
C CYS A 68 4.19 1.43 12.54
N GLU A 69 3.70 0.30 12.03
CA GLU A 69 4.52 -0.87 11.69
C GLU A 69 5.10 -0.77 10.28
N ARG A 70 4.34 -0.16 9.35
CA ARG A 70 4.74 -0.06 7.93
C ARG A 70 4.37 1.30 7.32
N ILE A 71 5.11 1.71 6.30
CA ILE A 71 4.76 2.81 5.39
C ILE A 71 4.66 2.27 3.96
N LEU A 72 3.50 2.45 3.33
CA LEU A 72 3.31 2.17 1.90
C LEU A 72 3.59 3.44 1.09
N THR A 73 4.61 3.38 0.23
CA THR A 73 5.13 4.56 -0.49
C THR A 73 5.56 4.21 -1.91
N SER A 74 5.47 5.19 -2.81
CA SER A 74 6.08 5.18 -4.14
C SER A 74 7.25 6.17 -4.24
N GLY A 75 7.83 6.57 -3.10
CA GLY A 75 8.92 7.54 -3.05
C GLY A 75 8.50 8.93 -3.49
N GLN A 76 7.24 9.32 -3.25
CA GLN A 76 6.65 10.57 -3.72
C GLN A 76 6.64 10.73 -5.25
N LYS A 77 6.66 9.62 -6.00
CA LYS A 77 6.53 9.59 -7.47
C LYS A 77 5.24 8.89 -7.92
N PRO A 78 4.83 8.97 -9.19
CA PRO A 78 3.66 8.24 -9.68
C PRO A 78 3.72 6.72 -9.44
N GLY A 79 4.90 6.11 -9.63
CA GLY A 79 5.19 4.71 -9.33
C GLY A 79 6.46 4.54 -8.49
N ALA A 80 6.60 3.38 -7.85
CA ALA A 80 7.78 3.02 -7.07
C ALA A 80 9.06 2.92 -7.91
N PRO A 81 9.05 2.42 -9.18
CA PRO A 81 10.26 2.42 -10.01
C PRO A 81 10.87 3.81 -10.21
N GLU A 82 10.03 4.83 -10.37
CA GLU A 82 10.46 6.22 -10.52
C GLU A 82 10.96 6.83 -9.20
N GLY A 83 10.50 6.30 -8.06
CA GLY A 83 10.85 6.76 -6.71
C GLY A 83 11.94 5.93 -6.03
N VAL A 84 12.63 5.05 -6.75
CA VAL A 84 13.54 4.03 -6.21
C VAL A 84 14.62 4.60 -5.28
N GLU A 85 15.25 5.73 -5.65
CA GLU A 85 16.30 6.38 -4.85
C GLU A 85 15.77 6.88 -3.50
N MET A 86 14.64 7.60 -3.52
CA MET A 86 13.97 8.09 -2.31
C MET A 86 13.54 6.93 -1.39
N ILE A 87 13.01 5.85 -1.97
CA ILE A 87 12.61 4.66 -1.20
C ILE A 87 13.83 4.01 -0.54
N ALA A 88 14.96 3.90 -1.25
CA ALA A 88 16.21 3.37 -0.69
C ALA A 88 16.71 4.22 0.49
N GLU A 89 16.67 5.56 0.34
CA GLU A 89 17.04 6.49 1.41
C GLU A 89 16.11 6.39 2.63
N LEU A 90 14.80 6.29 2.40
CA LEU A 90 13.82 6.09 3.47
C LEU A 90 14.05 4.76 4.21
N ASN A 91 14.29 3.66 3.48
CA ASN A 91 14.53 2.35 4.06
C ASN A 91 15.82 2.33 4.90
N LYS A 92 16.88 2.96 4.39
CA LYS A 92 18.13 3.15 5.14
C LYS A 92 17.93 4.00 6.39
N THR A 93 17.17 5.10 6.28
CA THR A 93 16.93 6.02 7.40
C THR A 93 16.02 5.38 8.45
N ALA A 94 15.05 4.57 8.04
CA ALA A 94 14.16 3.84 8.93
C ALA A 94 14.95 2.89 9.86
N ASP A 95 16.07 2.33 9.39
CA ASP A 95 16.99 1.50 10.18
C ASP A 95 16.24 0.41 10.98
N HIS A 96 15.35 -0.30 10.28
CA HIS A 96 14.50 -1.37 10.83
C HIS A 96 13.50 -0.95 11.92
N ARG A 97 13.37 0.34 12.25
CA ARG A 97 12.39 0.87 13.22
C ARG A 97 10.96 0.85 12.70
N ILE A 98 10.80 0.88 11.37
CA ILE A 98 9.54 0.75 10.65
C ILE A 98 9.83 0.11 9.29
N ILE A 99 8.89 -0.67 8.75
CA ILE A 99 9.04 -1.28 7.43
C ILE A 99 8.65 -0.27 6.34
N ILE A 100 9.54 -0.05 5.39
CA ILE A 100 9.22 0.66 4.15
C ILE A 100 8.74 -0.36 3.12
N MET A 101 7.52 -0.18 2.63
CA MET A 101 6.88 -1.08 1.66
C MET A 101 6.64 -0.33 0.33
N PRO A 102 7.47 -0.57 -0.70
CA PRO A 102 7.28 0.02 -2.01
C PRO A 102 5.95 -0.42 -2.63
N GLY A 103 5.21 0.52 -3.21
CA GLY A 103 3.96 0.24 -3.90
C GLY A 103 3.68 1.24 -5.02
N SER A 104 2.62 0.98 -5.81
CA SER A 104 2.32 1.65 -7.08
C SER A 104 3.26 1.21 -8.21
N GLY A 105 2.76 0.39 -9.14
CA GLY A 105 3.54 -0.05 -10.29
C GLY A 105 4.48 -1.24 -10.05
N VAL A 106 4.41 -1.90 -8.88
CA VAL A 106 5.15 -3.15 -8.62
C VAL A 106 4.55 -4.28 -9.47
N ARG A 107 5.38 -4.95 -10.28
CA ARG A 107 4.99 -5.93 -11.30
C ARG A 107 6.04 -7.04 -11.40
N VAL A 108 5.71 -8.13 -12.10
CA VAL A 108 6.58 -9.31 -12.24
C VAL A 108 7.95 -8.96 -12.83
N ASP A 109 7.98 -8.03 -13.78
CA ASP A 109 9.18 -7.59 -14.49
C ASP A 109 10.11 -6.68 -13.66
N ASN A 110 9.61 -6.05 -12.59
CA ASN A 110 10.38 -5.08 -11.80
C ASN A 110 10.53 -5.40 -10.32
N VAL A 111 9.77 -6.35 -9.77
CA VAL A 111 9.69 -6.61 -8.31
C VAL A 111 11.05 -6.95 -7.70
N ARG A 112 11.86 -7.76 -8.39
CA ARG A 112 13.20 -8.16 -7.93
C ARG A 112 14.16 -6.98 -7.93
N TRP A 113 14.23 -6.28 -9.05
CA TRP A 113 15.06 -5.09 -9.19
C TRP A 113 14.68 -4.03 -8.14
N LEU A 114 13.38 -3.79 -7.91
CA LEU A 114 12.92 -2.88 -6.86
C LEU A 114 13.41 -3.31 -5.47
N SER A 115 13.25 -4.59 -5.11
CA SER A 115 13.72 -5.09 -3.82
C SER A 115 15.23 -4.93 -3.66
N GLU A 116 16.02 -5.26 -4.70
CA GLU A 116 17.48 -5.14 -4.67
C GLU A 116 17.95 -3.68 -4.59
N GLN A 117 17.34 -2.76 -5.34
CA GLN A 117 17.75 -1.36 -5.35
C GLN A 117 17.34 -0.60 -4.08
N THR A 118 16.21 -0.94 -3.49
CA THR A 118 15.69 -0.25 -2.30
C THR A 118 16.12 -0.90 -0.99
N GLY A 119 16.56 -2.17 -1.02
CA GLY A 119 16.78 -2.99 0.15
C GLY A 119 15.49 -3.35 0.91
N CYS A 120 14.31 -3.07 0.34
CA CYS A 120 13.02 -3.36 0.98
C CYS A 120 12.69 -4.85 0.85
N THR A 121 12.20 -5.44 1.94
CA THR A 121 11.83 -6.86 2.03
C THR A 121 10.33 -7.13 1.87
N GLU A 122 9.50 -6.09 2.01
CA GLU A 122 8.07 -6.15 1.79
C GLU A 122 7.69 -5.23 0.61
N LEU A 123 6.86 -5.72 -0.33
CA LEU A 123 6.43 -4.96 -1.50
C LEU A 123 4.92 -5.12 -1.74
N HIS A 124 4.26 -4.07 -2.22
CA HIS A 124 2.83 -4.05 -2.46
C HIS A 124 2.48 -3.97 -3.95
N SER A 125 1.75 -4.98 -4.46
CA SER A 125 1.22 -5.01 -5.81
C SER A 125 -0.29 -5.23 -5.84
N SER A 126 -0.96 -4.64 -6.84
CA SER A 126 -2.40 -4.79 -7.02
C SER A 126 -2.80 -6.06 -7.76
N LEU A 127 -1.99 -6.52 -8.73
CA LEU A 127 -2.20 -7.71 -9.57
C LEU A 127 -3.66 -7.88 -10.08
N ARG A 128 -4.32 -6.75 -10.35
CA ARG A 128 -5.71 -6.73 -10.79
C ARG A 128 -5.79 -7.02 -12.28
N ARG A 129 -6.74 -7.86 -12.65
CA ARG A 129 -7.23 -8.03 -14.02
C ARG A 129 -8.73 -7.75 -14.08
N LYS A 130 -9.24 -7.57 -15.29
CA LYS A 130 -10.68 -7.57 -15.55
C LYS A 130 -11.14 -8.99 -15.88
N THR A 131 -12.21 -9.46 -15.26
CA THR A 131 -12.87 -10.74 -15.58
C THR A 131 -14.32 -10.49 -15.95
N ARG A 132 -14.83 -11.27 -16.91
CA ARG A 132 -16.21 -11.13 -17.36
C ARG A 132 -17.17 -11.57 -16.26
N SER A 133 -18.31 -10.89 -16.16
CA SER A 133 -19.42 -11.27 -15.30
C SER A 133 -19.96 -12.66 -15.66
N ASN A 134 -20.48 -13.37 -14.67
CA ASN A 134 -21.16 -14.67 -14.83
C ASN A 134 -22.61 -14.53 -15.36
N MET A 135 -23.03 -13.31 -15.72
CA MET A 135 -24.36 -13.07 -16.29
C MET A 135 -24.48 -13.70 -17.67
N ASP A 136 -25.44 -14.63 -17.82
CA ASP A 136 -25.78 -15.23 -19.11
C ASP A 136 -26.57 -14.27 -20.01
N PHE A 137 -27.38 -13.40 -19.41
CA PHE A 137 -28.16 -12.39 -20.12
C PHE A 137 -27.44 -11.05 -20.19
N VAL A 138 -27.24 -10.55 -21.41
CA VAL A 138 -26.75 -9.20 -21.71
C VAL A 138 -27.89 -8.41 -22.35
N HIS A 139 -28.35 -7.36 -21.67
CA HIS A 139 -29.42 -6.53 -22.22
C HIS A 139 -28.92 -5.80 -23.49
N PRO A 140 -29.64 -5.85 -24.63
CA PRO A 140 -29.15 -5.34 -25.92
C PRO A 140 -28.70 -3.88 -25.92
N ALA A 141 -29.35 -3.02 -25.12
CA ALA A 141 -28.96 -1.60 -25.00
C ALA A 141 -27.58 -1.38 -24.37
N PHE A 142 -26.99 -2.40 -23.72
CA PHE A 142 -25.70 -2.32 -23.03
C PHE A 142 -24.67 -3.30 -23.61
N SER A 143 -24.95 -3.95 -24.75
CA SER A 143 -24.08 -5.00 -25.31
C SER A 143 -22.69 -4.48 -25.72
N SER A 144 -22.57 -3.19 -26.05
CA SER A 144 -21.31 -2.50 -26.34
C SER A 144 -20.69 -1.81 -25.12
N SER A 145 -21.34 -1.86 -23.95
CA SER A 145 -20.79 -1.32 -22.70
C SER A 145 -19.93 -2.39 -22.04
N GLU A 146 -18.70 -2.54 -22.54
CA GLU A 146 -17.74 -3.54 -22.03
C GLU A 146 -17.55 -3.43 -20.51
N GLU A 147 -17.55 -2.22 -19.94
CA GLU A 147 -17.40 -2.03 -18.50
C GLU A 147 -18.56 -2.60 -17.67
N SER A 148 -19.78 -2.64 -18.22
CA SER A 148 -20.98 -3.10 -17.49
C SER A 148 -20.93 -4.59 -17.12
N TYR A 149 -20.08 -5.36 -17.80
CA TYR A 149 -19.97 -6.81 -17.60
C TYR A 149 -18.55 -7.25 -17.23
N MET A 150 -17.73 -6.34 -16.70
CA MET A 150 -16.34 -6.62 -16.32
C MET A 150 -16.09 -6.30 -14.85
N ASN A 151 -15.72 -7.32 -14.08
CA ASN A 151 -15.38 -7.23 -12.68
C ASN A 151 -13.86 -7.10 -12.48
N ASN A 152 -13.44 -6.41 -11.43
CA ASN A 152 -12.06 -6.49 -10.99
C ASN A 152 -11.84 -7.80 -10.24
N SER A 153 -10.80 -8.55 -10.62
CA SER A 153 -10.37 -9.75 -9.91
C SER A 153 -8.86 -9.75 -9.75
N ILE A 154 -8.34 -10.53 -8.80
CA ILE A 154 -6.91 -10.82 -8.72
C ILE A 154 -6.59 -11.96 -9.69
N ASP A 155 -5.47 -11.85 -10.40
CA ASP A 155 -4.96 -12.93 -11.24
C ASP A 155 -4.03 -13.83 -10.41
N GLU A 156 -4.48 -15.06 -10.13
CA GLU A 156 -3.71 -16.05 -9.37
C GLU A 156 -2.39 -16.42 -10.03
N GLU A 157 -2.34 -16.50 -11.36
CA GLU A 157 -1.11 -16.83 -12.07
C GLU A 157 -0.08 -15.71 -11.95
N GLU A 158 -0.52 -14.46 -12.06
CA GLU A 158 0.35 -13.30 -11.86
C GLU A 158 0.84 -13.19 -10.40
N VAL A 159 0.03 -13.58 -9.41
CA VAL A 159 0.50 -13.68 -8.01
C VAL A 159 1.63 -14.71 -7.89
N ARG A 160 1.46 -15.90 -8.48
CA ARG A 160 2.50 -16.94 -8.47
C ARG A 160 3.76 -16.48 -9.18
N ARG A 161 3.64 -15.82 -10.34
CA ARG A 161 4.76 -15.28 -11.11
C ARG A 161 5.48 -14.17 -10.35
N LEU A 162 4.76 -13.24 -9.71
CA LEU A 162 5.35 -12.17 -8.90
C LEU A 162 6.16 -12.77 -7.74
N LYS A 163 5.59 -13.77 -7.04
CA LYS A 163 6.27 -14.46 -5.94
C LYS A 163 7.57 -15.12 -6.43
N LYS A 164 7.51 -15.87 -7.54
CA LYS A 164 8.69 -16.52 -8.14
C LYS A 164 9.75 -15.51 -8.55
N ALA A 165 9.35 -14.41 -9.20
CA ALA A 165 10.25 -13.35 -9.61
C ALA A 165 10.96 -12.70 -8.40
N LEU A 166 10.25 -12.48 -7.30
CA LEU A 166 10.83 -11.95 -6.06
C LEU A 166 11.78 -12.94 -5.38
N LEU A 167 11.42 -14.22 -5.31
CA LEU A 167 12.19 -15.25 -4.59
C LEU A 167 13.30 -15.92 -5.42
N ASN A 168 13.32 -15.71 -6.74
CA ASN A 168 14.22 -16.37 -7.68
C ASN A 168 14.03 -17.91 -7.72
N GLU A 169 12.76 -18.37 -7.72
CA GLU A 169 12.31 -19.78 -7.73
C GLU A 169 11.56 -20.19 -9.01
#